data_AF-A0A7J3TVM3-F1
#
_entry.id   AF-A0A7J3TVM3-F1
#
_cell.length_a   1.000
_cell.length_b   1.000
_cell.length_c   1.000
_cell.angle_alpha   90.00
_cell.angle_beta   90.00
_cell.angle_gamma   90.00
#
_symmetry.space_group_name_H-M   'P 1'
#
loop_
_entity.id
_entity.type
_entity.pdbx_description
1 polymer ?
#
loop_
_entity_poly.entity_id
_entity_poly.type
_entity_poly.pdbx_seq_one_letter_code
_entity_poly.pdbx_strand_id
1 'polypeptide(L)' 'MKANMRKTIMFKALLIGLDVVAFAILGYIVGRFYGMEVYGTLIGALIGTAIMYVHYIWFMKKIEKTCRKH' A
#
# COMPACT_ATOMS: atom_id res chain seq x y z
N MET A 1 -14.72 -5.41 -23.33
CA MET A 1 -14.39 -6.02 -22.00
C MET A 1 -12.99 -5.72 -21.47
N LYS A 2 -11.93 -5.68 -22.31
CA LYS A 2 -10.53 -5.40 -21.86
C LYS A 2 -10.28 -4.00 -21.23
N ALA A 3 -11.08 -2.99 -21.56
CA ALA A 3 -10.87 -1.61 -21.08
C ALA A 3 -11.25 -1.41 -19.60
N ASN A 4 -12.31 -2.09 -19.11
CA ASN A 4 -12.70 -2.02 -17.69
C ASN A 4 -11.68 -2.68 -16.77
N MET A 5 -11.05 -3.76 -17.22
CA MET A 5 -10.04 -4.49 -16.44
C MET A 5 -8.78 -3.65 -16.18
N ARG A 6 -8.36 -2.83 -17.16
CA ARG A 6 -7.24 -1.89 -16.98
C ARG A 6 -7.54 -0.77 -15.98
N LYS A 7 -8.77 -0.23 -15.98
CA LYS A 7 -9.20 0.77 -14.99
C LYS A 7 -9.15 0.23 -13.56
N THR A 8 -9.58 -1.01 -13.33
CA THR A 8 -9.56 -1.62 -11.99
C THR A 8 -8.13 -1.90 -11.50
N ILE A 9 -7.21 -2.28 -12.40
CA ILE A 9 -5.80 -2.48 -12.07
C ILE A 9 -5.13 -1.15 -11.72
N MET A 10 -5.37 -0.09 -12.50
CA MET A 10 -4.86 1.25 -12.20
C MET A 10 -5.40 1.80 -10.88
N PHE A 11 -6.70 1.64 -10.60
CA PHE A 11 -7.29 2.04 -9.32
C PHE A 11 -6.64 1.31 -8.15
N LYS A 12 -6.44 -0.01 -8.27
CA LYS A 12 -5.78 -0.79 -7.21
C LYS A 12 -4.33 -0.35 -7.00
N ALA A 13 -3.58 -0.05 -8.06
CA ALA A 13 -2.22 0.45 -7.92
C ALA A 13 -2.17 1.83 -7.24
N LEU A 14 -3.15 2.70 -7.52
CA LEU A 14 -3.25 4.01 -6.88
C LEU A 14 -3.59 3.89 -5.38
N LEU A 15 -4.50 2.97 -5.02
CA LEU A 15 -4.82 2.68 -3.62
C LEU A 15 -3.62 2.13 -2.84
N ILE A 16 -2.78 1.28 -3.47
CA ILE A 16 -1.56 0.74 -2.85
C ILE A 16 -0.58 1.85 -2.45
N GLY A 17 -0.43 2.89 -3.28
CA GLY A 17 0.42 4.04 -2.94
C GLY A 17 -0.17 4.92 -1.84
N LEU A 18 -1.50 5.00 -1.76
CA LEU A 18 -2.20 5.77 -0.74
C LEU A 18 -2.05 5.17 0.66
N ASP A 19 -1.94 3.85 0.77
CA ASP A 19 -1.75 3.16 2.04
C ASP A 19 -0.48 3.65 2.76
N VAL A 20 0.63 3.83 2.05
CA VAL A 20 1.89 4.32 2.64
C VAL A 20 1.71 5.72 3.23
N VAL A 21 1.00 6.60 2.52
CA VAL A 21 0.71 7.96 3.00
C VAL A 21 -0.21 7.92 4.22
N ALA A 22 -1.22 7.06 4.22
CA ALA A 22 -2.12 6.89 5.36
C ALA A 22 -1.37 6.39 6.60
N PHE A 23 -0.49 5.39 6.46
CA PHE A 23 0.33 4.87 7.55
C PHE A 23 1.38 5.88 8.03
N ALA A 24 1.93 6.72 7.15
CA ALA A 24 2.82 7.81 7.54
C ALA A 24 2.09 8.89 8.37
N ILE A 25 0.86 9.24 7.98
CA ILE A 25 0.01 10.18 8.74
C ILE A 25 -0.37 9.59 10.11
N LEU A 26 -0.75 8.31 10.15
CA LEU A 26 -1.01 7.62 11.42
C LEU A 26 0.23 7.60 12.30
N GLY A 27 1.41 7.32 11.73
CA GLY A 27 2.68 7.38 12.42
C GLY A 27 3.00 8.77 12.99
N TYR A 28 2.75 9.82 12.22
CA TYR A 28 2.88 11.21 12.67
C TYR A 28 1.96 11.51 13.86
N ILE A 29 0.68 11.14 13.76
CA ILE A 29 -0.31 11.33 14.84
C ILE A 29 0.15 10.62 16.10
N VAL A 30 0.56 9.35 16.00
CA VAL A 30 1.08 8.57 17.13
C VAL A 30 2.34 9.22 17.70
N GLY A 31 3.29 9.62 16.85
CA GLY A 31 4.53 10.28 17.26
C GLY A 31 4.30 11.60 17.99
N ARG A 32 3.27 12.35 17.61
CA ARG A 32 2.86 13.60 18.26
C ARG A 32 2.44 13.41 19.71
N PHE A 33 1.80 12.28 20.05
CA PHE A 33 1.45 11.97 21.46
C PHE A 33 2.68 11.77 22.35
N TYR A 34 3.83 11.40 21.77
CA TYR A 34 5.09 11.17 22.50
C TYR A 34 6.12 12.29 22.32
N GLY A 35 5.78 13.39 21.64
CA GLY A 35 6.73 14.45 21.28
C GLY A 35 7.81 14.02 20.28
N MET A 36 7.63 12.87 19.62
CA MET A 36 8.56 12.25 18.69
C MET A 36 7.95 12.12 17.29
N GLU A 37 7.47 13.24 16.75
CA GLU A 37 6.72 13.32 15.49
C GLU A 37 7.48 12.72 14.30
N VAL A 38 8.77 13.05 14.18
CA VAL A 38 9.64 12.57 13.10
C VAL A 38 9.83 11.05 13.19
N TYR A 39 10.10 10.52 14.39
CA TYR A 39 10.26 9.07 14.59
C TYR A 39 8.95 8.31 14.37
N GLY A 40 7.82 8.85 14.83
CA GLY A 40 6.51 8.25 14.58
C GLY A 40 6.19 8.19 13.10
N THR A 41 6.46 9.27 12.35
CA THR A 41 6.29 9.31 10.90
C THR A 41 7.18 8.30 10.20
N LEU A 42 8.45 8.19 10.62
CA LEU A 42 9.42 7.24 10.06
C LEU A 42 8.96 5.79 10.26
N ILE A 43 8.50 5.46 11.48
CA ILE A 43 7.97 4.13 11.81
C ILE A 43 6.70 3.85 11.00
N GLY A 44 5.78 4.82 10.94
CA GLY A 44 4.56 4.71 10.13
C GLY A 44 4.86 4.47 8.66
N ALA A 45 5.81 5.20 8.08
CA ALA A 45 6.24 5.01 6.70
C ALA A 45 6.87 3.63 6.48
N LEU A 46 7.76 3.17 7.38
CA LEU A 46 8.39 1.85 7.29
C LEU A 46 7.35 0.73 7.34
N ILE A 47 6.39 0.81 8.26
CA ILE A 47 5.29 -0.16 8.38
C ILE A 47 4.40 -0.10 7.13
N GLY A 48 4.05 1.11 6.67
CA GLY A 48 3.27 1.32 5.45
C GLY A 48 3.92 0.69 4.23
N THR A 49 5.23 0.89 4.03
CA THR A 49 6.01 0.27 2.96
C THR A 49 6.05 -1.25 3.09
N ALA A 50 6.22 -1.80 4.29
CA ALA A 50 6.22 -3.25 4.50
C ALA A 50 4.86 -3.88 4.13
N ILE A 51 3.75 -3.27 4.56
CA ILE A 51 2.39 -3.71 4.23
C ILE A 51 2.16 -3.62 2.71
N MET A 52 2.55 -2.50 2.10
CA MET A 52 2.47 -2.29 0.66
C MET A 52 3.23 -3.39 -0.11
N TYR A 53 4.43 -3.75 0.34
CA TYR A 53 5.25 -4.79 -0.28
C TYR A 53 4.61 -6.17 -0.21
N VAL A 54 4.05 -6.54 0.95
CA VAL A 54 3.30 -7.81 1.11
C VAL A 54 2.08 -7.83 0.20
N HIS A 55 1.33 -6.73 0.15
CA HIS A 55 0.14 -6.60 -0.70
C HIS A 55 0.51 -6.72 -2.18
N TYR A 56 1.63 -6.12 -2.60
CA TYR A 56 2.15 -6.20 -3.96
C TYR A 56 2.49 -7.64 -4.36
N ILE A 57 3.19 -8.41 -3.50
CA ILE A 57 3.50 -9.82 -3.77
C ILE A 57 2.23 -10.66 -3.90
N TRP A 58 1.26 -10.44 -3.01
CA TRP A 58 -0.04 -11.13 -3.09
C TRP A 58 -0.78 -10.80 -4.38
N PHE A 59 -0.75 -9.54 -4.79
CA PHE A 59 -1.35 -9.07 -6.03
C PHE A 59 -0.70 -9.73 -7.26
N MET A 60 0.63 -9.76 -7.32
CA MET A 60 1.38 -10.44 -8.39
C MET A 60 1.06 -11.93 -8.46
N LYS A 61 1.02 -12.63 -7.32
CA LYS A 61 0.61 -14.05 -7.26
C LYS A 61 -0.82 -14.26 -7.75
N LYS A 62 -1.72 -13.31 -7.47
CA LYS A 62 -3.11 -13.37 -7.93
C LYS A 62 -3.22 -13.17 -9.45
N ILE A 63 -2.43 -12.26 -10.02
CA ILE A 63 -2.33 -12.08 -11.47
C ILE A 63 -1.78 -13.34 -12.12
N GLU A 64 -0.68 -13.91 -11.61
CA GLU A 64 -0.06 -15.12 -12.19
C GLU A 64 -1.06 -16.29 -12.25
N LYS A 65 -1.80 -16.55 -11.17
CA LYS A 65 -2.86 -17.58 -11.15
C LYS A 65 -3.99 -17.31 -12.13
N THR A 66 -4.28 -16.05 -12.42
CA THR A 66 -5.32 -15.66 -13.37
C THR A 66 -4.84 -15.84 -14.81
N CYS A 67 -3.57 -15.52 -15.09
CA CYS A 67 -2.94 -15.74 -16.40
C CYS A 67 -2.71 -17.22 -16.71
N ARG A 68 -2.41 -18.07 -15.70
CA ARG A 68 -2.20 -19.52 -15.91
C ARG A 68 -3.48 -20.30 -16.22
N LYS A 69 -4.65 -19.71 -16.00
CA LYS A 69 -5.97 -20.34 -16.23
C LYS A 69 -6.56 -20.05 -17.63
N HIS A 70 -5.91 -19.20 -18.40
CA HIS A 70 -6.32 -18.82 -19.76
C HIS A 70 -5.20 -19.16 -20.75
#